data_AF-A0A961U9Y0-F1
#
_entry.id   AF-A0A961U9Y0-F1
#
_cell.length_a   1.000
_cell.length_b   1.000
_cell.length_c   1.000
_cell.angle_alpha   90.00
_cell.angle_beta   90.00
_cell.angle_gamma   90.00
#
_symmetry.space_group_name_H-M   'P 1'
#
loop_
_entity.id
_entity.type
_entity.pdbx_description
1 polymer ?
#
loop_
_entity_poly.entity_id
_entity_poly.type
_entity_poly.pdbx_seq_one_letter_code
_entity_poly.pdbx_strand_id
1 'polypeptide(L)'
;ANQPMVLAGVLDSDASRKAARFVRFCDCFNIPIVTFVDVPGFLPGTAQEYGGLIKHGAKLLFAYSQATVPLVTIITRKAYGGAYDVMASKHIGADVNYAWPSAEIAVMGPKGAVEVLYRSELSDPDKIAKRIKEYETRFANPFVAAERGYIDEVIMPHSTRRRVARALAMLENKEIPRPWRKHDNIPL
;
A
#
# COMPACT_ATOMS: atom_id res chain seq x y z
N ALA A 1 7.68 -5.32 -3.99
CA ALA A 1 6.52 -5.61 -4.84
C ALA A 1 5.75 -6.80 -4.26
N ASN A 2 4.43 -6.76 -4.22
CA ASN A 2 3.61 -7.93 -3.87
C ASN A 2 3.69 -9.00 -4.96
N GLN A 3 3.43 -10.27 -4.62
CA GLN A 3 3.43 -11.39 -5.55
C GLN A 3 2.04 -12.06 -5.55
N PRO A 4 1.12 -11.68 -6.46
CA PRO A 4 -0.23 -12.22 -6.49
C PRO A 4 -0.30 -13.74 -6.69
N MET A 5 0.73 -14.36 -7.27
CA MET A 5 0.77 -15.82 -7.48
C MET A 5 1.06 -16.61 -6.20
N VAL A 6 1.46 -15.96 -5.11
CA VAL A 6 1.77 -16.61 -3.82
C VAL A 6 0.90 -15.98 -2.74
N LEU A 7 0.02 -16.79 -2.15
CA LEU A 7 -0.92 -16.35 -1.11
C LEU A 7 -1.75 -15.11 -1.51
N ALA A 8 -2.07 -14.95 -2.81
CA ALA A 8 -2.76 -13.78 -3.35
C ALA A 8 -2.08 -12.43 -3.11
N GLY A 9 -0.77 -12.41 -2.76
CA GLY A 9 0.00 -11.19 -2.54
C GLY A 9 -0.22 -10.51 -1.18
N VAL A 10 -0.84 -11.21 -0.21
CA VAL A 10 -1.03 -10.70 1.15
C VAL A 10 0.29 -10.36 1.84
N LEU A 11 0.24 -9.46 2.81
CA LEU A 11 1.32 -9.25 3.77
C LEU A 11 1.17 -10.22 4.94
N ASP A 12 2.27 -10.86 5.32
CA ASP A 12 2.37 -11.66 6.54
C ASP A 12 3.61 -11.24 7.33
N SER A 13 3.85 -11.91 8.46
CA SER A 13 4.99 -11.61 9.34
C SER A 13 6.34 -11.72 8.61
N ASP A 14 6.52 -12.75 7.78
CA ASP A 14 7.80 -13.01 7.11
C ASP A 14 8.05 -12.07 5.94
N ALA A 15 7.03 -11.79 5.11
CA ALA A 15 7.10 -10.79 4.07
C ALA A 15 7.37 -9.40 4.66
N SER A 16 6.74 -9.07 5.79
CA SER A 16 6.95 -7.78 6.47
C SER A 16 8.38 -7.65 6.98
N ARG A 17 8.94 -8.69 7.62
CA ARG A 17 10.34 -8.72 8.07
C ARG A 17 11.32 -8.61 6.90
N LYS A 18 11.07 -9.35 5.82
CA LYS A 18 11.88 -9.34 4.59
C LYS A 18 11.94 -7.95 3.98
N ALA A 19 10.77 -7.35 3.73
CA ALA A 19 10.67 -6.04 3.09
C ALA A 19 11.23 -4.93 3.98
N ALA A 20 10.92 -4.94 5.29
CA ALA A 20 11.38 -3.91 6.21
C ALA A 20 12.91 -3.81 6.25
N ARG A 21 13.61 -4.95 6.30
CA ARG A 21 15.07 -4.97 6.32
C ARG A 21 15.67 -4.47 5.00
N PHE A 22 15.05 -4.81 3.87
CA PHE A 22 15.48 -4.33 2.55
C PHE A 22 15.32 -2.80 2.42
N VAL A 23 14.16 -2.26 2.82
CA VAL A 23 13.89 -0.82 2.80
C VAL A 23 14.91 -0.06 3.65
N ARG A 24 15.16 -0.51 4.88
CA ARG A 24 16.15 0.13 5.76
C ARG A 24 17.56 0.08 5.18
N PHE A 25 17.95 -1.02 4.55
CA PHE A 25 19.25 -1.11 3.87
C PHE A 25 19.35 -0.08 2.75
N CYS A 26 18.34 -0.01 1.87
CA CYS A 26 18.32 0.96 0.78
C CYS A 26 18.43 2.40 1.30
N ASP A 27 17.66 2.74 2.34
CA ASP A 27 17.69 4.07 2.96
C ASP A 27 19.07 4.42 3.53
N CYS A 28 19.69 3.49 4.29
CA CYS A 28 21.02 3.70 4.86
C CYS A 28 22.13 3.96 3.82
N PHE A 29 21.95 3.48 2.59
CA PHE A 29 22.95 3.58 1.52
C PHE A 29 22.49 4.48 0.36
N ASN A 30 21.49 5.34 0.60
CA ASN A 30 21.00 6.32 -0.38
C ASN A 30 20.49 5.70 -1.69
N ILE A 31 19.92 4.50 -1.62
CA ILE A 31 19.37 3.80 -2.79
C ILE A 31 17.87 4.11 -2.89
N PRO A 32 17.39 4.71 -4.00
CA PRO A 32 15.97 4.95 -4.23
C PRO A 32 15.14 3.67 -4.22
N ILE A 33 13.88 3.78 -3.79
CA ILE A 33 12.98 2.62 -3.67
C ILE A 33 11.78 2.81 -4.59
N VAL A 34 11.54 1.80 -5.43
CA VAL A 34 10.35 1.71 -6.28
C VAL A 34 9.46 0.57 -5.80
N THR A 35 8.20 0.88 -5.47
CA THR A 35 7.26 -0.07 -4.87
C THR A 35 6.09 -0.34 -5.80
N PHE A 36 5.91 -1.60 -6.19
CA PHE A 36 4.71 -2.06 -6.92
C PHE A 36 3.70 -2.69 -5.95
N VAL A 37 2.46 -2.22 -5.99
CA VAL A 37 1.40 -2.59 -5.04
C VAL A 37 0.27 -3.35 -5.72
N ASP A 38 0.08 -4.60 -5.27
CA ASP A 38 -1.12 -5.42 -5.53
C ASP A 38 -1.36 -6.28 -4.28
N VAL A 39 -1.94 -5.66 -3.25
CA VAL A 39 -2.11 -6.24 -1.91
C VAL A 39 -3.58 -6.20 -1.49
N PRO A 40 -4.21 -7.36 -1.21
CA PRO A 40 -5.59 -7.40 -0.74
C PRO A 40 -5.73 -7.19 0.78
N GLY A 41 -4.62 -7.20 1.52
CA GLY A 41 -4.61 -7.09 2.98
C GLY A 41 -3.49 -7.88 3.63
N PHE A 42 -3.61 -8.10 4.93
CA PHE A 42 -2.76 -9.01 5.69
C PHE A 42 -3.32 -10.43 5.68
N LEU A 43 -2.46 -11.44 5.84
CA LEU A 43 -2.87 -12.84 5.94
C LEU A 43 -3.67 -13.05 7.24
N PRO A 44 -4.95 -13.46 7.19
CA PRO A 44 -5.71 -13.76 8.38
C PRO A 44 -5.27 -15.09 9.00
N GLY A 45 -5.39 -15.22 10.32
CA GLY A 45 -5.24 -16.49 11.02
C GLY A 45 -4.65 -16.35 12.43
N THR A 46 -5.09 -17.21 13.35
CA THR A 46 -4.62 -17.20 14.75
C THR A 46 -3.10 -17.39 14.87
N ALA A 47 -2.51 -18.18 13.98
CA ALA A 47 -1.06 -18.36 13.92
C ALA A 47 -0.30 -17.04 13.61
N GLN A 48 -0.85 -16.16 12.77
CA GLN A 48 -0.25 -14.85 12.51
C GLN A 48 -0.37 -13.93 13.73
N GLU A 49 -1.55 -13.90 14.36
CA GLU A 49 -1.78 -13.08 15.55
C GLU A 49 -0.88 -13.50 16.72
N TYR A 50 -0.86 -14.80 17.05
CA TYR A 50 0.03 -15.34 18.09
C TYR A 50 1.50 -15.25 17.72
N GLY A 51 1.81 -15.29 16.43
CA GLY A 51 3.15 -15.03 15.88
C GLY A 51 3.60 -13.57 15.95
N GLY A 52 2.76 -12.65 16.46
CA GLY A 52 3.13 -11.25 16.64
C GLY A 52 3.06 -10.41 15.36
N LEU A 53 2.11 -10.71 14.46
CA LEU A 53 1.90 -9.98 13.22
C LEU A 53 1.82 -8.46 13.43
N ILE A 54 1.23 -7.99 14.52
CA ILE A 54 1.17 -6.57 14.87
C ILE A 54 2.57 -5.94 14.87
N LYS A 55 3.54 -6.56 15.56
CA LYS A 55 4.92 -6.06 15.60
C LYS A 55 5.61 -6.25 14.26
N HIS A 56 5.42 -7.40 13.61
CA HIS A 56 6.11 -7.71 12.36
C HIS A 56 5.63 -6.85 11.19
N GLY A 57 4.33 -6.62 11.04
CA GLY A 57 3.74 -5.70 10.08
C GLY A 57 4.17 -4.26 10.34
N ALA A 58 4.21 -3.82 11.60
CA ALA A 58 4.66 -2.48 11.98
C ALA A 58 6.12 -2.19 11.59
N LYS A 59 6.99 -3.21 11.45
CA LYS A 59 8.37 -3.00 10.98
C LYS A 59 8.42 -2.41 9.58
N LEU A 60 7.54 -2.87 8.68
CA LEU A 60 7.52 -2.38 7.30
C LEU A 60 6.99 -0.95 7.23
N LEU A 61 5.94 -0.65 7.99
CA LEU A 61 5.45 0.72 8.18
C LEU A 61 6.59 1.62 8.67
N PHE A 62 7.26 1.20 9.75
CA PHE A 62 8.37 1.95 10.34
C PHE A 62 9.48 2.21 9.33
N ALA A 63 9.86 1.19 8.56
CA ALA A 63 10.94 1.29 7.58
C ALA A 63 10.62 2.33 6.50
N TYR A 64 9.40 2.36 5.95
CA TYR A 64 9.01 3.38 4.98
C TYR A 64 8.85 4.76 5.61
N SER A 65 8.17 4.88 6.76
CA SER A 65 8.00 6.18 7.43
C SER A 65 9.30 6.79 7.95
N GLN A 66 10.35 5.98 8.10
CA GLN A 66 11.70 6.43 8.43
C GLN A 66 12.50 6.86 7.21
N ALA A 67 12.26 6.25 6.06
CA ALA A 67 13.08 6.45 4.88
C ALA A 67 13.05 7.90 4.39
N THR A 68 14.23 8.37 3.97
CA THR A 68 14.48 9.72 3.44
C THR A 68 14.91 9.70 1.98
N VAL A 69 15.34 8.54 1.47
CA VAL A 69 15.60 8.33 0.04
C VAL A 69 14.36 8.58 -0.83
N PRO A 70 14.51 8.79 -2.15
CA PRO A 70 13.37 8.88 -3.06
C PRO A 70 12.51 7.61 -3.04
N LEU A 71 11.20 7.79 -2.88
CA LEU A 71 10.18 6.74 -2.81
C LEU A 71 9.16 6.95 -3.92
N VAL A 72 9.09 6.00 -4.86
CA VAL A 72 8.12 6.02 -5.96
C VAL A 72 7.23 4.77 -5.89
N THR A 73 5.93 4.98 -5.77
CA THR A 73 4.95 3.89 -5.63
C THR A 73 4.05 3.80 -6.86
N ILE A 74 3.76 2.58 -7.29
CA ILE A 74 2.87 2.28 -8.42
C ILE A 74 1.87 1.22 -7.95
N ILE A 75 0.60 1.61 -7.86
CA ILE A 75 -0.49 0.68 -7.57
C ILE A 75 -0.96 0.07 -8.90
N THR A 76 -0.76 -1.23 -9.05
CA THR A 76 -1.10 -1.94 -10.30
C THR A 76 -2.52 -2.49 -10.26
N ARG A 77 -3.00 -2.92 -9.09
CA ARG A 77 -4.36 -3.43 -8.90
C ARG A 77 -4.85 -3.21 -7.46
N LYS A 78 -4.80 -4.19 -6.56
CA LYS A 78 -5.44 -4.07 -5.25
C LYS A 78 -4.59 -3.26 -4.28
N ALA A 79 -5.23 -2.40 -3.51
CA ALA A 79 -4.61 -1.66 -2.42
C ALA A 79 -5.65 -1.42 -1.33
N TYR A 80 -5.79 -2.37 -0.41
CA TYR A 80 -6.83 -2.31 0.62
C TYR A 80 -6.30 -2.08 2.04
N GLY A 81 -7.02 -1.23 2.78
CA GLY A 81 -6.90 -1.06 4.23
C GLY A 81 -5.48 -0.72 4.69
N GLY A 82 -5.10 -1.28 5.85
CA GLY A 82 -3.76 -1.04 6.41
C GLY A 82 -2.62 -1.51 5.51
N ALA A 83 -2.85 -2.50 4.65
CA ALA A 83 -1.82 -2.98 3.73
C ALA A 83 -1.52 -1.97 2.61
N TYR A 84 -2.52 -1.21 2.14
CA TYR A 84 -2.29 -0.06 1.27
C TYR A 84 -1.36 0.96 1.94
N ASP A 85 -1.64 1.30 3.19
CA ASP A 85 -0.90 2.34 3.89
C ASP A 85 0.58 1.93 4.08
N VAL A 86 0.80 0.69 4.54
CA VAL A 86 2.13 0.11 4.78
C VAL A 86 2.97 0.00 3.49
N MET A 87 2.34 -0.10 2.31
CA MET A 87 3.03 -0.27 1.04
C MET A 87 3.44 1.06 0.39
N ALA A 88 4.18 1.88 1.13
CA ALA A 88 4.69 3.18 0.69
C ALA A 88 3.59 4.12 0.16
N SER A 89 2.54 4.32 0.98
CA SER A 89 1.49 5.30 0.70
C SER A 89 2.00 6.74 0.80
N LYS A 90 1.25 7.67 0.22
CA LYS A 90 1.55 9.11 0.36
C LYS A 90 1.48 9.59 1.82
N HIS A 91 0.65 8.95 2.64
CA HIS A 91 0.48 9.29 4.05
C HIS A 91 1.74 9.05 4.89
N ILE A 92 2.62 8.15 4.43
CA ILE A 92 3.83 7.75 5.15
C ILE A 92 5.12 8.24 4.48
N GLY A 93 5.02 9.21 3.57
CA GLY A 93 6.17 9.93 3.03
C GLY A 93 6.64 9.49 1.64
N ALA A 94 5.84 8.73 0.89
CA ALA A 94 6.15 8.48 -0.52
C ALA A 94 6.08 9.80 -1.33
N ASP A 95 7.08 10.03 -2.18
CA ASP A 95 7.20 11.28 -2.94
C ASP A 95 6.22 11.32 -4.11
N VAL A 96 6.14 10.21 -4.85
CA VAL A 96 5.28 10.07 -6.03
C VAL A 96 4.51 8.75 -5.98
N ASN A 97 3.19 8.85 -6.03
CA ASN A 97 2.24 7.74 -6.02
C ASN A 97 1.45 7.74 -7.32
N TYR A 98 1.75 6.79 -8.19
CA TYR A 98 1.01 6.50 -9.40
C TYR A 98 0.00 5.38 -9.18
N ALA A 99 -1.09 5.42 -9.95
CA ALA A 99 -2.03 4.30 -10.04
C ALA A 99 -2.25 3.91 -11.52
N TRP A 100 -2.41 2.61 -11.78
CA TRP A 100 -2.94 2.14 -13.05
C TRP A 100 -4.46 2.30 -13.09
N PRO A 101 -5.10 2.28 -14.29
CA PRO A 101 -6.55 2.32 -14.39
C PRO A 101 -7.25 1.13 -13.70
N SER A 102 -6.53 0.01 -13.56
CA SER A 102 -6.98 -1.19 -12.84
C SER A 102 -6.82 -1.12 -11.33
N ALA A 103 -6.33 0.00 -10.78
CA ALA A 103 -6.08 0.12 -9.35
C ALA A 103 -7.39 0.27 -8.56
N GLU A 104 -7.49 -0.46 -7.46
CA GLU A 104 -8.63 -0.49 -6.56
C GLU A 104 -8.14 -0.10 -5.16
N ILE A 105 -8.41 1.13 -4.75
CA ILE A 105 -7.92 1.70 -3.49
C ILE A 105 -9.11 1.89 -2.56
N ALA A 106 -9.18 1.11 -1.48
CA ALA A 106 -10.35 1.11 -0.59
C ALA A 106 -9.98 0.75 0.85
N VAL A 107 -10.88 1.05 1.79
CA VAL A 107 -10.70 0.71 3.23
C VAL A 107 -10.67 -0.80 3.47
N MET A 108 -11.47 -1.56 2.72
CA MET A 108 -11.51 -3.02 2.74
C MET A 108 -12.12 -3.53 1.42
N GLY A 109 -12.11 -4.84 1.22
CA GLY A 109 -12.72 -5.45 0.03
C GLY A 109 -14.22 -5.13 -0.10
N PRO A 110 -14.74 -4.95 -1.34
CA PRO A 110 -16.11 -4.50 -1.57
C PRO A 110 -17.19 -5.33 -0.87
N LYS A 111 -17.05 -6.67 -0.90
CA LYS A 111 -17.97 -7.59 -0.22
C LYS A 111 -18.01 -7.33 1.29
N GLY A 112 -16.85 -7.27 1.94
CA GLY A 112 -16.78 -7.02 3.39
C GLY A 112 -17.33 -5.65 3.77
N ALA A 113 -17.09 -4.62 2.95
CA ALA A 113 -17.64 -3.28 3.18
C ALA A 113 -19.18 -3.28 3.13
N VAL A 114 -19.76 -3.97 2.14
CA VAL A 114 -21.23 -4.06 1.99
C VAL A 114 -21.87 -4.84 3.13
N GLU A 115 -21.26 -5.95 3.57
CA GLU A 115 -21.79 -6.75 4.68
C GLU A 115 -21.86 -5.94 5.98
N VAL A 116 -20.92 -5.00 6.18
CA VAL A 116 -20.91 -4.10 7.34
C VAL A 116 -21.90 -2.94 7.16
N LEU A 117 -21.89 -2.26 6.01
CA LEU A 117 -22.71 -1.07 5.76
C LEU A 117 -24.20 -1.37 5.58
N TYR A 118 -24.52 -2.50 4.95
CA TYR A 118 -25.89 -2.91 4.60
C TYR A 118 -26.29 -4.18 5.35
N ARG A 119 -25.87 -4.29 6.62
CA ARG A 119 -26.13 -5.47 7.46
C ARG A 119 -27.63 -5.84 7.55
N SER A 120 -28.51 -4.85 7.49
CA SER A 120 -29.97 -5.05 7.49
C SER A 120 -30.53 -5.64 6.18
N GLU A 121 -29.77 -5.57 5.08
CA GLU A 121 -30.16 -6.05 3.75
C GLU A 121 -29.60 -7.47 3.44
N LEU A 122 -28.86 -8.09 4.38
CA LEU A 122 -28.12 -9.36 4.16
C LEU A 122 -29.00 -10.57 3.79
N SER A 123 -30.29 -10.55 4.13
CA SER A 123 -31.23 -11.62 3.80
C SER A 123 -31.64 -11.64 2.32
N ASP A 124 -31.30 -10.59 1.55
CA ASP A 124 -31.66 -10.43 0.15
C ASP A 124 -30.39 -10.46 -0.73
N PRO A 125 -30.07 -11.63 -1.33
CA PRO A 125 -28.84 -11.79 -2.11
C PRO A 125 -28.76 -10.87 -3.33
N ASP A 126 -29.89 -10.56 -3.96
CA ASP A 126 -29.94 -9.72 -5.16
C ASP A 126 -29.64 -8.26 -4.80
N LYS A 127 -30.16 -7.78 -3.67
CA LYS A 127 -29.78 -6.45 -3.14
C LYS A 127 -28.30 -6.41 -2.80
N ILE A 128 -27.77 -7.40 -2.10
CA ILE A 128 -26.34 -7.42 -1.73
C ILE A 128 -25.45 -7.44 -2.97
N ALA A 129 -25.77 -8.25 -3.99
CA ALA A 129 -25.03 -8.27 -5.24
C ALA A 129 -25.03 -6.89 -5.93
N LYS A 130 -26.18 -6.20 -5.93
CA LYS A 130 -26.28 -4.82 -6.45
C LYS A 130 -25.45 -3.84 -5.63
N ARG A 131 -25.49 -3.91 -4.30
CA ARG A 131 -24.68 -3.06 -3.40
C ARG A 131 -23.18 -3.26 -3.60
N ILE A 132 -22.72 -4.50 -3.80
CA ILE A 132 -21.31 -4.82 -4.09
C ILE A 132 -20.88 -4.13 -5.38
N LYS A 133 -21.65 -4.27 -6.46
CA LYS A 133 -21.34 -3.63 -7.74
C LYS A 133 -21.37 -2.10 -7.65
N GLU A 134 -22.31 -1.53 -6.91
CA GLU A 134 -22.36 -0.09 -6.63
C GLU A 134 -21.12 0.37 -5.85
N TYR A 135 -20.70 -0.38 -4.84
CA TYR A 135 -19.52 -0.08 -4.04
C TYR A 135 -18.23 -0.17 -4.87
N GLU A 136 -18.09 -1.22 -5.69
CA GLU A 136 -16.96 -1.39 -6.61
C GLU A 136 -16.84 -0.20 -7.56
N THR A 137 -17.95 0.14 -8.22
CA THR A 137 -17.97 1.24 -9.19
C THR A 137 -17.65 2.58 -8.54
N ARG A 138 -18.20 2.84 -7.34
CA ARG A 138 -18.07 4.14 -6.68
C ARG A 138 -16.76 4.32 -5.92
N PHE A 139 -16.27 3.28 -5.25
CA PHE A 139 -15.19 3.39 -4.28
C PHE A 139 -13.95 2.58 -4.64
N ALA A 140 -14.09 1.41 -5.27
CA ALA A 140 -12.95 0.56 -5.61
C ALA A 140 -12.34 0.94 -6.97
N ASN A 141 -11.96 2.21 -7.10
CA ASN A 141 -11.34 2.77 -8.30
C ASN A 141 -10.25 3.78 -7.89
N PRO A 142 -9.33 4.16 -8.79
CA PRO A 142 -8.22 5.04 -8.40
C PRO A 142 -8.64 6.51 -8.29
N PHE A 143 -9.80 6.88 -8.83
CA PHE A 143 -10.21 8.28 -8.97
C PHE A 143 -10.60 8.90 -7.63
N VAL A 144 -11.24 8.15 -6.73
CA VAL A 144 -11.57 8.65 -5.39
C VAL A 144 -10.32 9.03 -4.60
N ALA A 145 -9.23 8.26 -4.73
CA ALA A 145 -7.96 8.57 -4.10
C ALA A 145 -7.24 9.73 -4.80
N ALA A 146 -7.36 9.84 -6.12
CA ALA A 146 -6.80 10.94 -6.91
C ALA A 146 -7.48 12.29 -6.61
N GLU A 147 -8.81 12.32 -6.45
CA GLU A 147 -9.57 13.54 -6.05
C GLU A 147 -9.10 14.09 -4.70
N ARG A 148 -8.58 13.24 -3.81
CA ARG A 148 -8.02 13.64 -2.52
C ARG A 148 -6.52 13.97 -2.56
N GLY A 149 -5.88 13.85 -3.72
CA GLY A 149 -4.44 14.04 -3.89
C GLY A 149 -3.58 12.93 -3.29
N TYR A 150 -4.15 11.77 -2.95
CA TYR A 150 -3.37 10.63 -2.42
C TYR A 150 -2.62 9.90 -3.54
N ILE A 151 -3.14 9.99 -4.76
CA ILE A 151 -2.50 9.56 -6.01
C ILE A 151 -2.23 10.80 -6.84
N ASP A 152 -0.98 10.96 -7.30
CA ASP A 152 -0.56 12.13 -8.08
C ASP A 152 -1.06 12.06 -9.52
N GLU A 153 -1.09 10.86 -10.11
CA GLU A 153 -1.56 10.65 -11.48
C GLU A 153 -2.01 9.21 -11.71
N VAL A 154 -3.12 9.04 -12.45
CA VAL A 154 -3.51 7.75 -13.02
C VAL A 154 -2.84 7.60 -14.38
N ILE A 155 -1.93 6.64 -14.52
CA ILE A 155 -1.06 6.49 -15.70
C ILE A 155 -1.35 5.20 -16.46
N MET A 156 -1.12 5.20 -17.77
CA MET A 156 -1.22 3.98 -18.58
C MET A 156 -0.07 3.01 -18.28
N PRO A 157 -0.30 1.69 -18.18
CA PRO A 157 0.73 0.71 -17.82
C PRO A 157 2.00 0.77 -18.67
N HIS A 158 1.86 0.95 -19.99
CA HIS A 158 3.00 1.04 -20.93
C HIS A 158 3.90 2.27 -20.68
N SER A 159 3.40 3.29 -19.98
CA SER A 159 4.16 4.51 -19.68
C SER A 159 4.95 4.44 -18.36
N THR A 160 4.77 3.37 -17.57
CA THR A 160 5.33 3.22 -16.21
C THR A 160 6.83 3.50 -16.16
N ARG A 161 7.63 2.90 -17.05
CA ARG A 161 9.09 3.10 -17.10
C ARG A 161 9.46 4.57 -17.25
N ARG A 162 8.81 5.28 -18.17
CA ARG A 162 9.07 6.71 -18.44
C ARG A 162 8.71 7.57 -17.23
N ARG A 163 7.57 7.29 -16.59
CA ARG A 163 7.07 8.02 -15.42
C ARG A 163 7.98 7.84 -14.21
N VAL A 164 8.40 6.60 -13.95
CA VAL A 164 9.34 6.28 -12.85
C VAL A 164 10.70 6.92 -13.08
N ALA A 165 11.28 6.81 -14.28
CA ALA A 165 12.57 7.40 -14.58
C ALA A 165 12.58 8.93 -14.38
N ARG A 166 11.51 9.61 -14.84
CA ARG A 166 11.36 11.06 -14.64
C ARG A 166 11.19 11.42 -13.16
N ALA A 167 10.41 10.67 -12.40
CA ALA A 167 10.22 10.91 -10.96
C ALA A 167 11.55 10.77 -10.21
N LEU A 168 12.33 9.73 -10.50
CA LEU A 168 13.64 9.53 -9.86
C LEU A 168 14.62 10.65 -10.22
N ALA A 169 14.67 11.09 -11.47
CA ALA A 169 15.53 12.21 -11.88
C ALA A 169 15.14 13.53 -11.19
N MET A 170 13.84 13.77 -10.98
CA MET A 170 13.36 14.95 -10.25
C MET A 170 13.76 14.92 -8.76
N LEU A 171 13.87 13.73 -8.17
CA LEU A 171 14.13 13.53 -6.74
C LEU A 171 15.62 13.32 -6.42
N GLU A 172 16.52 13.49 -7.40
CA GLU A 172 17.97 13.26 -7.22
C GLU A 172 18.56 14.12 -6.09
N ASN A 173 18.07 15.35 -5.92
CA ASN A 173 18.51 16.29 -4.89
C ASN A 173 17.56 16.36 -3.69
N LYS A 174 16.78 15.30 -3.43
CA LYS A 174 15.87 15.23 -2.29
C LYS A 174 16.66 15.28 -0.99
N GLU A 175 16.35 16.24 -0.12
CA GLU A 175 16.89 16.33 1.23
C GLU A 175 15.73 16.45 2.23
N ILE A 176 15.69 15.55 3.21
CA ILE A 176 14.67 15.56 4.27
C ILE A 176 15.36 15.41 5.62
N PRO A 177 15.36 16.45 6.48
CA PRO A 177 15.89 16.33 7.83
C PRO A 177 14.96 15.45 8.68
N ARG A 178 15.55 14.69 9.60
CA ARG A 178 14.83 13.94 10.63
C ARG A 178 15.14 14.50 12.01
N PRO A 179 14.20 14.42 12.97
CA PRO A 179 14.48 14.82 14.35
C PRO A 179 15.72 14.10 14.90
N TRP A 180 16.59 14.86 15.57
CA TRP A 180 17.80 14.30 16.16
C TRP A 180 17.45 13.29 17.26
N ARG A 181 18.12 12.14 17.21
CA ARG A 181 18.04 11.06 18.20
C ARG A 181 19.28 10.18 18.07
N LYS A 182 19.67 9.46 19.14
CA LYS A 182 20.77 8.48 19.07
C LYS A 182 20.50 7.39 18.05
N HIS A 183 19.28 6.83 18.08
CA HIS A 183 18.76 5.86 17.12
C HIS A 183 17.23 5.77 17.28
N ASP A 184 16.58 5.06 16.37
CA ASP A 184 15.16 4.70 16.51
C ASP A 184 14.90 3.60 17.56
N ASN A 185 13.61 3.33 17.82
CA ASN A 185 13.15 2.21 18.64
C ASN A 185 12.11 1.39 17.85
N ILE A 186 12.51 0.92 16.67
CA ILE A 186 11.68 0.06 15.82
C ILE A 186 11.22 -1.21 16.58
N PRO A 187 10.00 -1.74 16.32
CA PRO A 187 9.62 -3.05 16.84
C PRO A 187 10.63 -4.14 16.44
N LEU A 188 10.95 -5.04 17.37
CA LEU A 188 11.89 -6.15 17.19
C LEU A 188 11.18 -7.50 17.05
#